data_AF-A0A2M6WD82-F1
#
_entry.id   AF-A0A2M6WD82-F1
#
_cell.length_a   1.000
_cell.length_b   1.000
_cell.length_c   1.000
_cell.angle_alpha   90.00
_cell.angle_beta   90.00
_cell.angle_gamma   90.00
#
_symmetry.space_group_name_H-M   'P 1'
#
loop_
_entity.id
_entity.type
_entity.pdbx_description
1 polymer ?
#
loop_
_entity_poly.entity_id
_entity_poly.type
_entity_poly.pdbx_seq_one_letter_code
_entity_poly.pdbx_strand_id
1 'polypeptide(L)' 'MSFKLIKKSSKSEARLGSLQTKHGLIKTPFFMSIATRGSVKALTTEDIKKLGGQII' A
#
# COMPACT_ATOMS: atom_id res chain seq x y z
N MET A 1 15.16 0.18 0.24
CA MET A 1 13.78 0.27 -0.27
C MET A 1 13.85 -0.20 -1.71
N SER A 2 13.08 -1.21 -2.10
CA SER A 2 13.16 -1.80 -3.45
C SER A 2 11.77 -2.08 -4.00
N PHE A 3 11.59 -1.85 -5.30
CA PHE A 3 10.34 -2.15 -6.00
C PHE A 3 10.57 -3.31 -6.97
N LYS A 4 9.66 -4.30 -6.94
CA LYS A 4 9.67 -5.46 -7.84
C LYS A 4 8.39 -5.48 -8.65
N LEU A 5 8.52 -5.49 -9.97
CA LEU A 5 7.39 -5.72 -10.89
C LEU A 5 7.12 -7.22 -10.98
N ILE A 6 5.90 -7.65 -10.68
CA ILE A 6 5.49 -9.06 -10.67
C ILE A 6 4.85 -9.42 -12.01
N LYS A 7 3.93 -8.59 -12.50
CA LYS A 7 3.20 -8.84 -13.74
C LYS A 7 2.76 -7.54 -14.40
N LYS A 8 2.84 -7.47 -15.73
CA LYS A 8 2.20 -6.42 -16.54
C LYS A 8 1.02 -7.03 -17.31
N SER A 9 -0.06 -6.27 -17.45
CA SER A 9 -1.19 -6.67 -18.30
C SER A 9 -0.78 -6.64 -19.78
N SER A 10 -1.22 -7.61 -20.56
CA SER A 10 -1.04 -7.62 -22.02
C SER A 10 -2.11 -6.80 -22.76
N LYS A 11 -3.20 -6.43 -22.06
CA LYS A 11 -4.36 -5.71 -22.61
C LYS A 11 -4.43 -4.25 -22.18
N SER A 12 -3.58 -3.82 -21.25
CA SER A 12 -3.59 -2.46 -20.67
C SER A 12 -2.25 -2.14 -19.99
N GLU A 13 -2.08 -0.90 -19.53
CA GLU A 13 -0.90 -0.44 -18.78
C GLU A 13 -0.93 -0.81 -17.28
N ALA A 14 -1.82 -1.72 -16.87
CA ALA A 14 -1.90 -2.16 -15.48
C ALA A 14 -0.66 -2.95 -15.06
N ARG A 15 -0.18 -2.69 -13.84
CA ARG A 15 1.03 -3.28 -13.25
C ARG A 15 0.70 -3.86 -11.88
N LEU A 16 1.10 -5.10 -11.67
CA LEU A 16 1.13 -5.78 -10.39
C LEU A 16 2.59 -5.80 -9.90
N GLY A 17 2.82 -5.38 -8.66
CA GLY A 17 4.16 -5.27 -8.11
C GLY A 17 4.17 -5.37 -6.60
N SER A 18 5.37 -5.27 -6.02
CA SER A 18 5.58 -5.25 -4.58
C SER A 18 6.70 -4.29 -4.21
N LEU A 19 6.49 -3.50 -3.16
CA LEU A 19 7.41 -2.52 -2.62
C LEU A 19 7.91 -2.99 -1.25
N GLN A 20 9.21 -3.23 -1.12
CA GLN A 20 9.85 -3.57 0.14
C GLN A 20 10.29 -2.29 0.86
N THR A 21 9.72 -2.07 2.03
CA THR A 21 10.09 -0.99 2.96
C THR A 21 10.83 -1.57 4.17
N LYS A 22 11.34 -0.70 5.05
CA LYS A 22 11.93 -1.13 6.33
C LYS A 22 10.91 -1.81 7.25
N HIS A 23 9.63 -1.49 7.09
CA HIS A 23 8.54 -1.97 7.95
C HIS A 23 7.75 -3.15 7.34
N GLY A 24 8.09 -3.58 6.13
CA GLY A 24 7.45 -4.73 5.49
C GLY A 24 7.27 -4.58 3.98
N LEU A 25 6.58 -5.58 3.41
CA LEU A 25 6.25 -5.67 1.99
C LEU A 25 4.86 -5.10 1.72
N ILE A 26 4.74 -4.22 0.73
CA ILE A 26 3.48 -3.60 0.29
C ILE A 26 3.16 -4.05 -1.13
N LYS A 27 1.96 -4.57 -1.38
CA LYS A 27 1.51 -4.99 -2.72
C LYS A 27 0.97 -3.80 -3.51
N THR A 28 1.39 -3.63 -4.77
CA THR A 28 0.88 -2.60 -5.68
C THR A 28 -0.02 -3.20 -6.76
N PRO A 29 -1.13 -2.56 -7.14
CA PRO A 29 -1.55 -1.21 -6.73
C PRO A 29 -2.16 -1.20 -5.31
N PHE A 30 -1.89 -0.14 -4.54
CA PHE A 30 -2.53 0.11 -3.25
C PHE A 30 -3.00 1.56 -3.18
N PHE A 31 -4.01 1.82 -2.34
CA PHE A 31 -4.46 3.16 -2.00
C PHE A 31 -3.90 3.52 -0.62
N MET A 32 -3.29 4.70 -0.50
CA MET A 32 -2.65 5.15 0.75
C MET A 32 -3.58 6.13 1.47
N SER A 33 -3.86 5.88 2.75
CA SER A 33 -4.54 6.84 3.60
C SER A 33 -3.62 7.99 3.96
N ILE A 34 -4.16 9.21 4.06
CA ILE A 34 -3.39 10.39 4.45
C ILE A 34 -3.48 10.56 5.97
N ALA A 35 -2.33 10.44 6.65
CA ALA A 35 -2.19 10.61 8.09
C ALA A 35 -1.31 11.82 8.46
N THR A 36 -1.59 13.00 7.87
CA THR A 36 -0.73 14.21 7.98
C THR A 36 -0.42 14.64 9.40
N ARG A 37 -1.30 14.33 10.37
CA ARG A 37 -1.11 14.63 11.81
C ARG A 37 -0.73 13.40 12.63
N GLY A 38 -0.10 12.40 12.01
CA GLY A 38 0.24 11.13 12.65
C GLY A 38 -0.95 10.21 12.90
N SER A 39 -2.15 10.59 12.44
CA SER A 39 -3.36 9.77 12.51
C SER A 39 -4.26 10.03 11.30
N VAL A 40 -5.03 9.01 10.93
CA VAL A 40 -6.15 9.16 10.00
C VAL A 40 -7.37 9.60 10.82
N LYS A 41 -8.05 10.65 10.36
CA LYS A 41 -9.17 11.24 11.11
C LYS A 41 -10.25 10.18 11.36
N ALA A 42 -10.65 10.05 12.63
CA ALA A 42 -11.70 9.15 13.10
C ALA A 42 -11.41 7.63 12.97
N LEU A 43 -10.19 7.22 12.63
CA LEU A 43 -9.82 5.80 12.54
C LEU A 43 -8.59 5.49 13.40
N THR A 44 -8.60 4.34 14.06
CA THR A 44 -7.41 3.79 14.71
C THR A 44 -6.50 3.08 13.71
N THR A 45 -5.26 2.83 14.08
CA THR A 45 -4.33 2.04 13.24
C THR A 45 -4.82 0.62 13.01
N GLU A 46 -5.57 0.07 13.97
CA GLU A 46 -6.21 -1.25 13.87
C GLU A 46 -7.36 -1.26 12.88
N ASP A 47 -8.18 -0.20 12.84
CA ASP A 47 -9.26 -0.06 11.86
C ASP A 47 -8.70 -0.01 10.44
N ILE A 48 -7.62 0.74 10.24
CA ILE A 48 -6.95 0.82 8.93
C ILE A 48 -6.39 -0.54 8.51
N LYS A 49 -5.78 -1.29 9.44
CA LYS A 49 -5.29 -2.65 9.17
C LYS A 49 -6.44 -3.60 8.81
N LYS A 50 -7.58 -3.53 9.50
CA LYS A 50 -8.79 -4.32 9.20
C LYS A 50 -9.36 -4.01 7.82
N LEU A 51 -9.26 -2.75 7.37
CA LEU A 51 -9.65 -2.31 6.02
C LEU A 51 -8.65 -2.74 4.93
N GLY A 52 -7.54 -3.39 5.28
CA GLY A 52 -6.51 -3.82 4.34
C GLY A 52 -5.44 -2.76 4.05
N GLY A 53 -5.34 -1.72 4.87
CA GLY A 53 -4.27 -0.74 4.81
C GLY A 53 -2.92 -1.39 5.13
N GLN A 54 -2.03 -1.40 4.15
CA GLN A 54 -0.67 -1.97 4.25
C GLN A 54 0.38 -0.93 4.69
N ILE A 55 0.01 0.34 4.71
CA ILE A 55 0.87 1.48 5.04
C ILE A 55 0.02 2.60 5.68
N ILE A 56 0.58 3.29 6.67
CA ILE A 56 0.02 4.43 7.39
C ILE A 56 1.10 5.49 7.53
#